data_AF-A0A966UQ78-F1
#
_entry.id   AF-A0A966UQ78-F1
#
_cell.length_a   1.000
_cell.length_b   1.000
_cell.length_c   1.000
_cell.angle_alpha   90.00
_cell.angle_beta   90.00
_cell.angle_gamma   90.00
#
_symmetry.space_group_name_H-M   'P 1'
#
loop_
_entity.id
_entity.type
_entity.pdbx_description
1 polymer ?
#
loop_
_entity_poly.entity_id
_entity_poly.type
_entity_poly.pdbx_seq_one_letter_code
_entity_poly.pdbx_strand_id
1 'polypeptide(L)'
;MGPFRYVKDGKEHEEIMLSNVTIKHKNNYVDVGSGFTIDQRKEFCKHPNKILGQTITIQYFEETYNQDGGISLRFPTFKYLYENCRDI
;
A
#
# COMPACT_ATOMS: atom_id res chain seq x y z
N MET A 1 8.89 4.67 4.74
CA MET A 1 9.30 3.66 5.73
C MET A 1 9.26 4.30 7.10
N GLY A 2 8.92 3.55 8.15
CA GLY A 2 8.82 4.10 9.51
C GLY A 2 8.62 3.02 10.56
N PRO A 3 8.66 3.38 11.85
CA PRO A 3 8.41 2.44 12.94
C PRO A 3 6.98 1.90 12.84
N PHE A 4 6.85 0.58 12.75
CA PHE A 4 5.58 -0.12 12.69
C PHE A 4 5.44 -1.03 13.91
N ARG A 5 4.38 -0.80 14.69
CA ARG A 5 4.06 -1.59 15.88
C ARG A 5 3.09 -2.71 15.52
N TYR A 6 3.40 -3.91 15.95
CA TYR A 6 2.55 -5.08 15.75
C TYR A 6 2.69 -6.07 16.90
N VAL A 7 1.67 -6.89 17.12
CA VAL A 7 1.70 -7.94 18.14
C VAL A 7 2.06 -9.27 17.49
N LYS A 8 3.07 -9.95 18.02
CA LYS A 8 3.45 -11.30 17.61
C LYS A 8 3.64 -12.15 18.86
N ASP A 9 3.03 -13.33 18.90
CA ASP A 9 3.11 -14.25 20.05
C ASP A 9 2.74 -13.59 21.40
N GLY A 10 1.77 -12.67 21.38
CA GLY A 10 1.31 -11.94 22.57
C GLY A 10 2.26 -10.85 23.08
N LYS A 11 3.35 -10.54 22.35
CA LYS A 11 4.29 -9.47 22.68
C LYS A 11 4.20 -8.35 21.65
N GLU A 12 4.37 -7.12 22.10
CA GLU A 12 4.51 -5.96 21.22
C GLU A 12 5.90 -5.94 20.61
N HIS A 13 5.95 -5.75 19.30
CA HIS A 13 7.17 -5.57 18.53
C HIS A 13 7.10 -4.25 17.77
N GLU A 14 8.24 -3.54 17.73
CA GLU A 14 8.42 -2.35 16.90
C GLU A 14 9.60 -2.60 15.96
N GLU A 15 9.35 -2.49 14.66
CA GLU A 15 10.38 -2.65 13.63
C GLU A 15 10.17 -1.61 12.52
N ILE A 16 11.23 -1.27 11.81
CA ILE A 16 11.12 -0.41 10.62
C ILE A 16 10.55 -1.24 9.48
N MET A 17 9.38 -0.84 8.98
CA MET A 17 8.70 -1.51 7.87
C MET A 17 8.09 -0.52 6.87
N LEU A 18 7.49 -1.05 5.81
CA LEU A 18 6.67 -0.29 4.88
C LEU A 18 5.45 0.30 5.60
N SER A 19 5.37 1.63 5.62
CA SER A 19 4.25 2.37 6.20
C SER A 19 3.09 2.48 5.21
N ASN A 20 3.38 2.98 4.01
CA ASN A 20 2.45 3.16 2.90
C ASN A 20 3.18 3.01 1.56
N VAL A 21 2.40 2.87 0.49
CA VAL A 21 2.84 3.05 -0.89
C VAL A 21 2.06 4.17 -1.54
N THR A 22 2.73 4.96 -2.36
CA THR A 22 2.08 5.98 -3.17
C THR A 22 1.79 5.40 -4.54
N ILE A 23 0.52 5.42 -4.95
CA ILE A 23 0.09 4.97 -6.29
C ILE A 23 -0.32 6.15 -7.14
N LYS A 24 -0.25 5.98 -8.46
CA LYS A 24 -0.82 6.93 -9.42
C LYS A 24 -2.18 6.43 -9.89
N HIS A 25 -3.26 7.11 -9.48
CA HIS A 25 -4.63 6.82 -9.88
C HIS A 25 -5.21 8.01 -10.65
N LYS A 26 -5.58 7.83 -11.93
CA LYS A 26 -6.14 8.90 -12.78
C LYS A 26 -5.36 10.22 -12.69
N ASN A 27 -4.02 10.15 -12.84
CA ASN A 27 -3.08 11.28 -12.71
C ASN A 27 -2.94 11.92 -11.32
N ASN A 28 -3.57 11.36 -10.29
CA ASN A 28 -3.43 11.80 -8.91
C ASN A 28 -2.59 10.80 -8.10
N TYR A 29 -1.84 11.30 -7.13
CA TYR A 29 -1.07 10.46 -6.21
C TYR A 29 -1.91 10.18 -4.97
N VAL A 30 -2.07 8.90 -4.64
CA VAL A 30 -2.85 8.44 -3.49
C VAL A 30 -2.01 7.51 -2.64
N ASP A 31 -1.95 7.77 -1.34
CA ASP A 31 -1.23 6.92 -0.40
C ASP A 31 -2.11 5.78 0.09
N VAL A 32 -1.58 4.55 0.03
CA VAL A 32 -2.21 3.34 0.51
C VAL A 32 -1.37 2.73 1.61
N GLY A 33 -1.86 2.86 2.84
CA GLY A 33 -1.22 2.31 4.04
C GLY A 33 -1.84 1.02 4.57
N SER A 34 -3.02 0.63 4.08
CA SER A 34 -3.82 -0.47 4.63
C SER A 34 -3.85 -1.69 3.71
N GLY A 35 -4.12 -2.87 4.26
CA GLY A 35 -4.23 -4.13 3.49
C GLY A 35 -2.94 -4.93 3.31
N PHE A 36 -1.79 -4.39 3.72
CA PHE A 36 -0.52 -5.14 3.71
C PHE A 36 -0.36 -6.02 4.96
N THR A 37 0.01 -7.28 4.76
CA THR A 37 0.44 -8.17 5.86
C THR A 37 1.78 -7.71 6.44
N ILE A 38 2.09 -8.14 7.67
CA ILE A 38 3.39 -7.81 8.30
C ILE A 38 4.55 -8.31 7.43
N ASP A 39 4.46 -9.53 6.89
CA ASP A 39 5.49 -10.08 6.02
C ASP A 39 5.65 -9.27 4.72
N GLN A 40 4.55 -8.86 4.09
CA GLN A 40 4.60 -7.96 2.93
C GLN A 40 5.26 -6.63 3.27
N ARG A 41 4.96 -6.05 4.44
CA ARG A 41 5.59 -4.80 4.87
C ARG A 41 7.08 -4.96 5.09
N LYS A 42 7.52 -6.07 5.67
CA LYS A 42 8.95 -6.39 5.83
C LYS A 42 9.62 -6.60 4.47
N GLU A 43 8.97 -7.37 3.60
CA GLU A 43 9.47 -7.72 2.27
C GLU A 43 9.65 -6.49 1.40
N PHE A 44 8.62 -5.65 1.27
CA PHE A 44 8.69 -4.41 0.50
C PHE A 44 9.59 -3.35 1.14
N CYS A 45 9.79 -3.41 2.47
CA CYS A 45 10.78 -2.56 3.13
C CYS A 45 12.22 -2.96 2.79
N LYS A 46 12.51 -4.27 2.72
CA LYS A 46 13.84 -4.80 2.35
C LYS A 46 14.09 -4.75 0.84
N HIS A 47 13.04 -4.96 0.05
CA HIS A 47 13.08 -5.06 -1.41
C HIS A 47 12.03 -4.13 -2.03
N PRO A 48 12.21 -2.80 -1.96
CA PRO A 48 11.24 -1.84 -2.50
C PRO A 48 11.00 -2.03 -4.01
N ASN A 49 12.00 -2.51 -4.74
CA ASN A 49 11.90 -2.82 -6.18
C ASN A 49 10.82 -3.87 -6.52
N LYS A 50 10.37 -4.69 -5.55
CA LYS A 50 9.30 -5.67 -5.77
C LYS A 50 7.92 -5.04 -5.93
N ILE A 51 7.72 -3.81 -5.43
CA ILE A 51 6.44 -3.11 -5.53
C ILE A 51 6.54 -1.86 -6.41
N LEU A 52 7.72 -1.24 -6.48
CA LEU A 52 7.95 -0.09 -7.35
C LEU A 52 7.80 -0.47 -8.82
N GLY A 53 6.99 0.31 -9.55
CA GLY A 53 6.71 0.07 -10.97
C GLY A 53 5.73 -1.06 -11.26
N GLN A 54 5.28 -1.79 -10.24
CA GLN A 54 4.30 -2.85 -10.42
C GLN A 54 2.87 -2.32 -10.41
N THR A 55 1.97 -3.05 -11.09
CA THR A 55 0.53 -2.77 -11.04
C THR A 55 -0.08 -3.53 -9.86
N ILE A 56 -0.87 -2.82 -9.05
CA ILE A 56 -1.55 -3.37 -7.88
C ILE A 56 -3.05 -3.12 -7.96
N THR A 57 -3.82 -4.03 -7.37
CA THR A 57 -5.26 -3.84 -7.16
C THR A 57 -5.48 -3.22 -5.78
N ILE A 58 -6.15 -2.07 -5.78
CA ILE A 58 -6.62 -1.39 -4.57
C ILE A 58 -8.13 -1.53 -4.48
N GLN A 59 -8.61 -1.94 -3.31
CA GLN A 59 -10.01 -1.84 -2.95
C GLN A 59 -10.23 -0.52 -2.21
N TYR A 60 -11.29 0.21 -2.54
CA TYR A 60 -11.64 1.47 -1.90
C TYR A 60 -13.16 1.60 -1.85
N PHE A 61 -13.67 2.47 -0.98
CA PHE A 61 -15.11 2.67 -0.80
C PHE A 61 -15.69 3.59 -1.88
N GLU A 62 -15.12 4.79 -2.03
CA GLU A 62 -15.52 5.77 -3.04
C GLU A 62 -14.32 6.65 -3.45
N GLU A 63 -14.42 7.29 -4.60
CA GLU A 63 -13.49 8.34 -5.01
C GLU A 63 -13.92 9.66 -4.38
N THR A 64 -12.97 10.36 -3.76
CA THR A 64 -13.19 11.69 -3.18
C THR A 64 -12.42 12.72 -3.98
N TYR A 65 -12.92 13.96 -3.97
CA TYR A 65 -12.29 15.08 -4.65
C TYR A 65 -11.89 16.12 -3.61
N ASN A 66 -10.66 16.61 -3.69
CA ASN A 66 -10.24 17.76 -2.91
C ASN A 66 -10.82 19.06 -3.52
N GLN A 67 -10.65 20.18 -2.80
CA GLN A 67 -11.18 21.48 -3.25
C GLN A 67 -10.55 21.97 -4.56
N ASP A 68 -9.33 21.52 -4.87
CA ASP A 68 -8.58 21.84 -6.09
C ASP A 68 -8.85 20.87 -7.27
N GLY A 69 -9.79 19.93 -7.11
CA GLY A 69 -10.17 18.94 -8.12
C GLY A 69 -9.28 17.68 -8.19
N GLY A 70 -8.32 17.52 -7.28
CA GLY A 70 -7.51 16.34 -7.13
C GLY A 70 -8.30 15.14 -6.58
N ILE A 71 -8.06 13.96 -7.14
CA ILE A 71 -8.74 12.72 -6.78
C ILE A 71 -7.99 12.03 -5.64
N SER A 72 -8.73 11.58 -4.64
CA SER A 72 -8.27 10.66 -3.60
C SER A 72 -9.23 9.48 -3.45
N LEU A 73 -8.85 8.48 -2.67
CA LEU A 73 -9.65 7.28 -2.44
C LEU A 73 -10.04 7.23 -0.96
N ARG A 74 -11.31 6.95 -0.68
CA ARG A 74 -11.77 6.73 0.70
C ARG A 74 -11.52 5.29 1.11
N PHE A 75 -10.77 5.14 2.21
CA PHE A 75 -10.36 3.85 2.77
C PHE A 75 -9.68 2.91 1.76
N PRO A 76 -8.57 3.34 1.12
CA PRO A 76 -7.87 2.49 0.18
C PRO A 76 -7.16 1.35 0.92
N THR A 77 -7.36 0.13 0.45
CA THR A 77 -6.74 -1.09 0.96
C THR A 77 -6.07 -1.85 -0.19
N PHE A 78 -4.83 -2.25 0.02
CA PHE A 78 -4.11 -3.14 -0.87
C PHE A 78 -4.79 -4.51 -0.92
N LYS A 79 -5.05 -5.03 -2.12
CA LYS A 79 -5.69 -6.34 -2.33
C LYS A 79 -4.77 -7.35 -2.98
N TYR A 80 -4.07 -6.95 -4.04
CA TYR A 80 -3.24 -7.89 -4.81
C TYR A 80 -2.12 -7.16 -5.57
N LEU A 81 -0.95 -7.80 -5.66
CA LEU A 81 0.18 -7.39 -6.49
C LEU A 81 0.27 -8.36 -7.67
N TYR A 82 0.27 -7.83 -8.89
CA TYR A 82 0.48 -8.66 -10.08
C TYR A 82 1.98 -8.87 -10.29
N GLU A 83 2.50 -10.05 -9.93
CA GLU A 83 3.94 -10.36 -10.06
C GLU A 83 4.38 -10.74 -11.48
N ASN A 84 3.45 -10.97 -12.41
CA ASN A 84 3.74 -11.21 -13.83
C ASN A 84 2.55 -10.80 -14.69
N CYS A 85 2.83 -10.50 -15.97
CA CYS A 85 1.88 -10.08 -16.99
C CYS A 85 0.54 -10.81 -16.87
N ARG A 86 -0.54 -10.03 -16.93
CA ARG A 86 -1.92 -10.54 -17.01
C ARG A 86 -1.99 -11.55 -18.15
N ASP A 87 -2.23 -12.83 -17.86
CA ASP A 87 -2.77 -13.72 -18.89
C ASP A 87 -4.13 -13.12 -19.28
N ILE A 88 -4.25 -12.76 -20.56
CA ILE A 88 -5.43 -12.18 -21.20
C ILE A 88 -6.25 -13.32 -21.80
#